data_AF-A0A7S1R554-F1
#
_entry.id   AF-A0A7S1R554-F1
#
_cell.length_a   1.000
_cell.length_b   1.000
_cell.length_c   1.000
_cell.angle_alpha   90.00
_cell.angle_beta   90.00
_cell.angle_gamma   90.00
#
_symmetry.space_group_name_H-M   'P 1'
#
loop_
_entity.id
_entity.type
_entity.pdbx_description
1 polymer ?
#
loop_
_entity_poly.entity_id
_entity_poly.type
_entity_poly.pdbx_seq_one_letter_code
_entity_poly.pdbx_strand_id
1 'polypeptide(L)'
;LVLPTNDLNLVRQLCTMLQTIIPTNKGVPEPKILECLFIFAAVWSFGSLIDSPQDRARFDVVLKKATNWQTQDNGEDLSRHISAGTLPEQRTMYDYWFDLSDNKWKPWQVLVSPFMRPADAKFSSMLVPTVDTERGMWLLDKIVHNRTPVMFVGETGTAKTVTVQTYLRILKETEKKPGPDGEVPLEEMLVELNFSSRTSSLDAQRTLEDNVEKRTTTVLGPPAKKRLLVFVDDINMPKVDTYGTQ
;
A
#
# COMPACT_ATOMS: atom_id res chain seq x y z
N LEU A 1 -8.69 7.36 15.51
CA LEU A 1 -8.49 6.47 14.34
C LEU A 1 -9.16 7.12 13.13
N VAL A 2 -8.57 7.01 11.95
CA VAL A 2 -9.12 7.59 10.70
C VAL A 2 -10.39 6.87 10.26
N LEU A 3 -10.50 5.56 10.54
CA LEU A 3 -11.65 4.73 10.19
C LEU A 3 -12.16 3.97 11.42
N PRO A 4 -13.49 3.83 11.60
CA PRO A 4 -14.06 2.89 12.55
C PRO A 4 -13.66 1.46 12.16
N THR A 5 -13.10 0.71 13.10
CA THR A 5 -12.71 -0.68 12.89
C THR A 5 -12.89 -1.48 14.19
N ASN A 6 -12.94 -2.81 14.07
CA ASN A 6 -12.99 -3.72 15.20
C ASN A 6 -11.66 -4.50 15.32
N ASP A 7 -11.46 -5.12 16.48
CA ASP A 7 -10.22 -5.86 16.77
C ASP A 7 -9.94 -6.98 15.78
N LEU A 8 -10.98 -7.66 15.29
CA LEU A 8 -10.84 -8.72 14.29
C LEU A 8 -10.29 -8.19 12.96
N ASN A 9 -10.77 -7.02 12.51
CA ASN A 9 -10.28 -6.37 11.30
C ASN A 9 -8.83 -5.90 11.46
N LEU A 10 -8.46 -5.42 12.64
CA LEU A 10 -7.06 -5.07 12.96
C LEU A 10 -6.14 -6.28 12.82
N VAL A 11 -6.53 -7.42 13.41
CA VAL A 11 -5.76 -8.67 13.31
C VAL A 11 -5.71 -9.18 11.88
N ARG A 12 -6.83 -9.13 11.15
CA ARG A 12 -6.88 -9.52 9.74
C ARG A 12 -5.93 -8.66 8.89
N GLN A 13 -5.90 -7.34 9.12
CA GLN A 13 -4.99 -6.43 8.44
C GLN A 13 -3.52 -6.80 8.71
N LEU A 14 -3.18 -7.09 9.97
CA LEU A 14 -1.84 -7.55 10.34
C LEU A 14 -1.46 -8.84 9.62
N CYS A 15 -2.31 -9.87 9.64
CA CYS A 15 -2.05 -11.14 8.96
C CYS A 15 -1.87 -10.96 7.45
N THR A 16 -2.71 -10.13 6.84
CA THR A 16 -2.63 -9.82 5.41
C THR A 16 -1.33 -9.09 5.07
N MET A 17 -0.92 -8.15 5.92
CA MET A 17 0.33 -7.42 5.75
C MET A 17 1.55 -8.34 5.90
N LEU A 18 1.55 -9.25 6.86
CA LEU A 18 2.59 -10.27 7.04
C LEU A 18 2.71 -11.17 5.80
N GLN A 19 1.59 -11.69 5.29
CA GLN A 19 1.56 -12.49 4.07
C GLN A 19 2.09 -11.71 2.86
N THR A 20 1.84 -10.40 2.83
CA THR A 20 2.25 -9.50 1.75
C THR A 20 3.76 -9.24 1.74
N ILE A 21 4.40 -9.11 2.91
CA ILE A 21 5.82 -8.73 3.02
C ILE A 21 6.77 -9.91 3.17
N ILE A 22 6.31 -11.05 3.69
CA ILE A 22 7.16 -12.23 3.88
C ILE A 22 7.34 -12.93 2.51
N PRO A 23 8.58 -13.10 2.03
CA PRO A 23 8.81 -13.78 0.76
C PRO A 23 8.38 -15.25 0.84
N THR A 24 7.45 -15.66 -0.02
CA THR A 24 6.99 -17.05 -0.10
C THR A 24 8.00 -17.99 -0.75
N ASN A 25 8.93 -17.43 -1.53
CA ASN A 25 9.88 -18.18 -2.37
C ASN A 25 11.25 -18.44 -1.75
N LYS A 26 11.57 -17.85 -0.59
CA LYS A 26 12.92 -17.92 0.03
C LYS A 26 12.96 -18.73 1.33
N GLY A 27 11.91 -19.49 1.63
CA GLY A 27 11.76 -20.19 2.91
C GLY A 27 11.46 -19.23 4.07
N VAL A 28 11.31 -19.78 5.27
CA VAL A 28 11.01 -18.98 6.47
C VAL A 28 12.26 -18.16 6.85
N PRO A 29 12.15 -16.81 6.97
CA PRO A 29 13.28 -15.98 7.40
C PRO A 29 13.78 -16.36 8.80
N GLU A 30 15.02 -15.97 9.11
CA GLU A 30 15.56 -16.12 10.47
C GLU A 30 14.66 -15.42 11.51
N PRO A 31 14.56 -15.93 12.75
CA PRO A 31 13.64 -15.39 13.75
C PRO A 31 13.75 -13.87 13.96
N LYS A 32 14.98 -13.33 13.99
CA LYS A 32 15.20 -11.88 14.14
C LYS A 32 14.66 -11.07 12.95
N ILE A 33 14.81 -11.59 11.74
CA ILE A 33 14.28 -10.95 10.52
C ILE A 33 12.75 -11.02 10.54
N LEU A 34 12.19 -12.16 10.96
CA LEU A 34 10.75 -12.32 11.09
C LEU A 34 10.17 -11.35 12.12
N GLU A 35 10.84 -11.13 13.25
CA GLU A 35 10.47 -10.12 14.24
C GLU A 35 10.51 -8.70 13.65
N CYS A 36 11.54 -8.33 12.88
CA CYS A 36 11.56 -7.04 12.16
C CYS A 36 10.37 -6.89 11.21
N LEU A 37 10.07 -7.91 10.42
CA LEU A 37 8.93 -7.90 9.51
C LEU A 37 7.60 -7.79 10.27
N PHE A 38 7.48 -8.46 11.42
CA PHE A 38 6.32 -8.35 12.27
C PHE A 38 6.12 -6.94 12.82
N ILE A 39 7.19 -6.29 13.29
CA ILE A 39 7.17 -4.90 13.75
C ILE A 39 6.73 -3.98 12.62
N PHE A 40 7.30 -4.15 11.41
CA PHE A 40 6.90 -3.38 10.24
C PHE A 40 5.42 -3.59 9.90
N ALA A 41 4.95 -4.84 9.89
CA ALA A 41 3.56 -5.16 9.63
C ALA A 41 2.62 -4.52 10.67
N ALA A 42 3.00 -4.52 11.95
CA ALA A 42 2.23 -3.91 13.04
C ALA A 42 2.10 -2.38 12.88
N VAL A 43 3.16 -1.71 12.44
CA VAL A 43 3.13 -0.28 12.12
C VAL A 43 2.16 0.00 10.97
N TRP A 44 2.17 -0.83 9.92
CA TRP A 44 1.34 -0.65 8.74
C TRP A 44 -0.06 -1.27 8.83
N SER A 45 -0.37 -1.99 9.92
CA SER A 45 -1.71 -2.50 10.21
C SER A 45 -2.42 -1.71 11.29
N PHE A 46 -1.83 -1.58 12.48
CA PHE A 46 -2.42 -0.88 13.62
C PHE A 46 -2.12 0.62 13.53
N GLY A 47 -0.87 0.94 13.22
CA GLY A 47 -0.40 2.31 13.15
C GLY A 47 -0.93 3.08 11.93
N SER A 48 -1.37 2.41 10.87
CA SER A 48 -1.90 3.04 9.65
C SER A 48 -3.22 3.77 9.87
N LEU A 49 -3.97 3.40 10.91
CA LEU A 49 -5.23 4.06 11.28
C LEU A 49 -5.02 5.30 12.16
N ILE A 50 -3.78 5.61 12.54
CA ILE A 50 -3.44 6.78 13.35
C ILE A 50 -3.15 7.94 12.41
N ASP A 51 -3.93 9.01 12.56
CA ASP A 51 -3.84 10.21 11.72
C ASP A 51 -2.77 11.18 12.23
N SER A 52 -2.93 11.61 13.48
CA SER A 52 -2.12 12.66 14.10
C SER A 52 -0.65 12.23 14.23
N PRO A 53 0.30 13.10 13.80
CA PRO A 53 1.73 12.86 14.03
C PRO A 53 2.09 12.66 15.50
N GLN A 54 1.40 13.36 16.42
CA GLN A 54 1.62 13.23 17.86
C GLN A 54 1.22 11.85 18.37
N ASP A 55 0.09 11.32 17.90
CA ASP A 55 -0.36 9.98 18.28
C ASP A 55 0.48 8.89 17.61
N ARG A 56 0.99 9.12 16.40
CA ARG A 56 1.98 8.23 15.77
C ARG A 56 3.26 8.15 16.59
N ALA A 57 3.75 9.27 17.12
CA ALA A 57 4.90 9.28 18.02
C ALA A 57 4.63 8.54 19.34
N ARG A 58 3.42 8.66 19.90
CA ARG A 58 3.02 7.89 21.09
C ARG A 58 2.97 6.39 20.80
N PHE A 59 2.41 6.00 19.66
CA PHE A 59 2.38 4.61 19.23
C PHE A 59 3.78 4.04 19.01
N ASP A 60 4.68 4.81 18.38
CA ASP A 60 6.09 4.45 18.20
C ASP A 60 6.78 4.15 19.54
N VAL A 61 6.59 5.01 20.54
CA VAL A 61 7.14 4.80 21.90
C VAL A 61 6.61 3.51 22.53
N VAL A 62 5.30 3.23 22.40
CA VAL A 62 4.70 2.00 22.93
C VAL A 62 5.23 0.77 22.21
N LEU A 63 5.33 0.82 20.88
CA LEU A 63 5.85 -0.26 20.05
C LEU A 63 7.30 -0.60 20.42
N LYS A 64 8.17 0.42 20.46
CA LYS A 64 9.58 0.25 20.84
C LYS A 64 9.71 -0.37 22.24
N LYS A 65 8.94 0.11 23.22
CA LYS A 65 8.91 -0.46 24.58
C LYS A 65 8.44 -1.91 24.59
N ALA A 66 7.42 -2.26 23.82
CA ALA A 66 6.86 -3.61 23.77
C ALA A 66 7.84 -4.63 23.17
N THR A 67 8.68 -4.23 22.22
CA THR A 67 9.71 -5.11 21.62
C THR A 67 10.88 -5.41 22.55
N ASN A 68 11.15 -4.52 23.52
CA ASN A 68 12.32 -4.58 24.40
C ASN A 68 13.67 -4.66 23.64
N TRP A 69 13.73 -4.12 22.42
CA TRP A 69 14.94 -4.04 21.61
C TRP A 69 15.74 -2.77 21.93
N GLN A 70 17.06 -2.86 21.75
CA GLN A 70 17.94 -1.69 21.86
C GLN A 70 17.71 -0.75 20.68
N THR A 71 17.83 0.55 20.94
CA THR A 71 17.82 1.55 19.87
C THR A 71 19.24 1.79 19.35
N GLN A 72 19.35 2.10 18.07
CA GLN A 72 20.59 2.44 17.41
C GLN A 72 20.43 3.80 16.72
N ASP A 73 21.42 4.67 16.90
CA ASP A 73 21.46 5.96 16.24
C ASP A 73 21.78 5.81 14.74
N ASN A 74 21.05 6.56 13.93
CA ASN A 74 21.13 6.51 12.47
C ASN A 74 21.93 7.67 11.86
N GLY A 75 22.55 8.50 12.70
CA GLY A 75 23.23 9.74 12.31
C GLY A 75 22.25 10.84 11.92
N GLU A 76 22.66 12.11 12.07
CA GLU A 76 21.81 13.28 11.80
C GLU A 76 21.29 13.32 10.35
N ASP A 77 22.10 12.86 9.39
CA ASP A 77 21.74 12.81 7.98
C ASP A 77 20.91 11.57 7.58
N LEU A 78 20.62 10.68 8.53
CA LEU A 78 19.99 9.37 8.30
C LEU A 78 20.71 8.49 7.26
N SER A 79 22.02 8.67 7.12
CA SER A 79 22.85 7.96 6.14
C SER A 79 23.26 6.56 6.59
N ARG A 80 23.15 6.25 7.89
CA ARG A 80 23.45 4.93 8.43
C ARG A 80 22.21 4.03 8.28
N HIS A 81 22.44 2.72 8.25
CA HIS A 81 21.37 1.72 8.25
C HIS A 81 21.37 1.00 9.59
N ILE A 82 20.18 0.71 10.13
CA ILE A 82 20.01 0.03 11.42
C ILE A 82 20.00 -1.48 11.21
N SER A 83 20.73 -2.23 12.01
CA SER A 83 20.78 -3.70 11.92
C SER A 83 19.47 -4.38 12.34
N ALA A 84 19.22 -5.59 11.85
CA ALA A 84 18.18 -6.45 12.42
C ALA A 84 18.43 -6.71 13.91
N GLY A 85 17.38 -6.70 14.74
CA GLY A 85 17.47 -6.85 16.20
C GLY A 85 17.71 -5.53 16.96
N THR A 86 17.80 -4.40 16.27
CA THR A 86 17.77 -3.05 16.86
C THR A 86 16.71 -2.20 16.17
N LEU A 87 16.28 -1.12 16.83
CA LEU A 87 15.31 -0.17 16.29
C LEU A 87 15.94 1.21 16.10
N PRO A 88 15.50 2.00 15.12
CA PRO A 88 15.96 3.38 14.94
C PRO A 88 15.64 4.23 16.17
N GLU A 89 16.66 4.92 16.69
CA GLU A 89 16.52 5.89 17.78
C GLU A 89 15.86 7.17 17.30
N GLN A 90 16.29 7.67 16.14
CA GLN A 90 15.79 8.89 15.54
C GLN A 90 14.53 8.64 14.71
N ARG A 91 13.61 9.62 14.73
CA ARG A 91 12.30 9.56 14.06
C ARG A 91 11.45 8.35 14.49
N THR A 92 10.33 8.13 13.81
CA THR A 92 9.39 7.06 14.15
C THR A 92 9.58 5.86 13.21
N MET A 93 9.08 4.69 13.58
CA MET A 93 9.08 3.51 12.71
C MET A 93 8.34 3.72 11.37
N TYR A 94 7.50 4.75 11.25
CA TYR A 94 6.84 5.12 9.98
C TYR A 94 7.81 5.71 8.95
N ASP A 95 8.98 6.16 9.40
CA ASP A 95 10.03 6.78 8.59
C ASP A 95 11.02 5.76 8.02
N TYR A 96 10.86 4.48 8.37
CA TYR A 96 11.76 3.40 7.97
C TYR A 96 11.01 2.25 7.30
N TRP A 97 11.73 1.54 6.43
CA TRP A 97 11.33 0.25 5.91
C TRP A 97 12.41 -0.78 6.20
N PHE A 98 12.01 -2.05 6.29
CA PHE A 98 12.96 -3.15 6.46
C PHE A 98 13.35 -3.71 5.10
N ASP A 99 14.64 -3.62 4.75
CA ASP A 99 15.18 -4.17 3.52
C ASP A 99 15.66 -5.61 3.74
N LEU A 100 14.99 -6.55 3.07
CA LEU A 100 15.30 -7.98 3.12
C LEU A 100 16.56 -8.38 2.33
N SER A 101 17.07 -7.51 1.46
CA SER A 101 18.33 -7.77 0.76
C SER A 101 19.53 -7.57 1.69
N ASP A 102 19.48 -6.53 2.51
CA ASP A 102 20.56 -6.16 3.45
C ASP A 102 20.28 -6.59 4.90
N ASN A 103 19.05 -7.03 5.21
CA ASN A 103 18.54 -7.31 6.55
C ASN A 103 18.71 -6.11 7.51
N LYS A 104 18.34 -4.92 7.02
CA LYS A 104 18.51 -3.65 7.75
C LYS A 104 17.30 -2.74 7.60
N TRP A 105 17.05 -1.91 8.62
CA TRP A 105 16.14 -0.78 8.46
C TRP A 105 16.81 0.35 7.71
N LYS A 106 16.10 0.89 6.73
CA LYS A 106 16.52 2.01 5.91
C LYS A 106 15.46 3.12 5.98
N PRO A 107 15.86 4.39 6.01
CA PRO A 107 14.91 5.50 6.08
C PRO A 107 14.34 5.83 4.70
N TRP A 108 13.02 5.96 4.58
CA TRP A 108 12.28 6.25 3.32
C TRP A 108 12.88 7.39 2.50
N GLN A 109 13.49 8.37 3.20
CA GLN A 109 14.17 9.51 2.60
C GLN A 109 15.25 9.14 1.57
N VAL A 110 15.90 7.98 1.71
CA VAL A 110 16.93 7.51 0.77
C VAL A 110 16.35 7.13 -0.60
N LEU A 111 15.05 6.82 -0.69
CA LEU A 111 14.37 6.49 -1.95
C LEU A 111 13.86 7.72 -2.70
N VAL A 112 13.78 8.88 -2.02
CA VAL A 112 13.23 10.11 -2.61
C VAL A 112 14.22 10.67 -3.61
N SER A 113 13.89 10.55 -4.89
CA SER A 113 14.71 11.11 -5.97
C SER A 113 14.48 12.63 -6.12
N PRO A 114 15.51 13.42 -6.47
CA PRO A 114 15.33 14.83 -6.78
C PRO A 114 14.33 15.03 -7.90
N PHE A 115 13.30 15.84 -7.65
CA PHE A 115 12.27 16.12 -8.65
C PHE A 115 12.81 17.01 -9.76
N MET A 116 12.79 16.51 -11.00
CA MET A 116 13.01 17.30 -12.21
C MET A 116 11.69 17.41 -12.98
N ARG A 117 11.21 18.64 -13.16
CA ARG A 117 10.00 18.92 -13.93
C ARG A 117 10.26 18.66 -15.42
N PRO A 118 9.51 17.76 -16.07
CA PRO A 118 9.54 17.63 -17.52
C PRO A 118 8.96 18.89 -18.17
N ALA A 119 9.58 19.38 -19.24
CA ALA A 119 9.18 20.62 -19.91
C ALA A 119 7.70 20.62 -20.38
N ASP A 120 7.19 19.45 -20.77
CA ASP A 120 5.87 19.30 -21.41
C ASP A 120 4.78 18.69 -20.51
N ALA A 121 5.07 18.45 -19.22
CA ALA A 121 4.12 17.79 -18.31
C ALA A 121 3.10 18.78 -17.71
N LYS A 122 1.81 18.40 -17.71
CA LYS A 122 0.75 19.14 -17.02
C LYS A 122 0.93 19.04 -15.51
N PHE A 123 0.79 20.17 -14.81
CA PHE A 123 0.94 20.22 -13.35
C PHE A 123 -0.02 19.28 -12.61
N SER A 124 -1.25 19.15 -13.09
CA SER A 124 -2.28 18.28 -12.51
C SER A 124 -1.99 16.78 -12.58
N SER A 125 -1.04 16.36 -13.40
CA SER A 125 -0.66 14.95 -13.56
C SER A 125 0.75 14.63 -13.05
N MET A 126 1.42 15.58 -12.39
CA MET A 126 2.75 15.37 -11.85
C MET A 126 2.68 14.89 -10.41
N LEU A 127 3.29 13.73 -10.14
CA LEU A 127 3.57 13.26 -8.79
C LEU A 127 4.97 13.73 -8.40
N VAL A 128 5.06 14.54 -7.35
CA VAL A 128 6.36 14.95 -6.79
C VAL A 128 6.85 13.83 -5.87
N PRO A 129 8.05 13.27 -6.09
CA PRO A 129 8.64 12.31 -5.17
C PRO A 129 8.84 12.94 -3.79
N THR A 130 8.15 12.38 -2.80
CA THR A 130 8.30 12.67 -1.38
C THR A 130 8.37 11.35 -0.61
N VAL A 131 8.72 11.41 0.68
CA VAL A 131 8.69 10.24 1.56
C VAL A 131 7.30 9.58 1.55
N ASP A 132 6.23 10.37 1.55
CA ASP A 132 4.87 9.85 1.55
C ASP A 132 4.51 9.15 0.23
N THR A 133 4.94 9.68 -0.91
CA THR A 133 4.67 9.05 -2.21
C THR A 133 5.47 7.77 -2.39
N GLU A 134 6.76 7.75 -2.03
CA GLU A 134 7.60 6.54 -2.13
C GLU A 134 7.04 5.41 -1.27
N ARG A 135 6.66 5.73 -0.04
CA ARG A 135 6.05 4.80 0.91
C ARG A 135 4.69 4.30 0.44
N GLY A 136 3.85 5.21 -0.08
CA GLY A 136 2.55 4.86 -0.66
C GLY A 136 2.68 3.94 -1.87
N MET A 137 3.61 4.27 -2.78
CA MET A 137 3.95 3.46 -3.95
C MET A 137 4.45 2.07 -3.55
N TRP A 138 5.34 2.00 -2.56
CA TRP A 138 5.88 0.72 -2.09
C TRP A 138 4.79 -0.17 -1.48
N LEU A 139 3.93 0.38 -0.61
CA LEU A 139 2.84 -0.37 -0.01
C LEU A 139 1.82 -0.85 -1.05
N LEU A 140 1.44 0.04 -1.98
CA LEU A 140 0.54 -0.28 -3.07
C LEU A 140 1.12 -1.40 -3.94
N ASP A 141 2.42 -1.33 -4.24
CA ASP A 141 3.12 -2.36 -4.98
C ASP A 141 3.01 -3.73 -4.33
N LYS A 142 3.34 -3.83 -3.04
CA LYS A 142 3.28 -5.11 -2.33
C LYS A 142 1.87 -5.67 -2.27
N ILE A 143 0.88 -4.83 -1.95
CA ILE A 143 -0.51 -5.27 -1.78
C ILE A 143 -1.14 -5.71 -3.11
N VAL A 144 -0.88 -4.99 -4.20
CA VAL A 144 -1.37 -5.34 -5.55
C VAL A 144 -0.72 -6.63 -6.05
N HIS A 145 0.56 -6.86 -5.76
CA HIS A 145 1.21 -8.14 -6.04
C HIS A 145 0.59 -9.30 -5.24
N ASN A 146 0.23 -9.06 -3.97
CA ASN A 146 -0.49 -10.04 -3.14
C ASN A 146 -1.99 -10.15 -3.47
N ARG A 147 -2.47 -9.48 -4.53
CA ARG A 147 -3.88 -9.52 -5.01
C ARG A 147 -4.91 -9.24 -3.92
N THR A 148 -4.56 -8.37 -2.98
CA THR A 148 -5.43 -7.99 -1.87
C THR A 148 -6.02 -6.61 -2.14
N PRO A 149 -7.32 -6.38 -1.89
CA PRO A 149 -7.91 -5.04 -1.97
C PRO A 149 -7.27 -4.07 -0.96
N VAL A 150 -7.08 -2.81 -1.35
CA VAL A 150 -6.56 -1.74 -0.48
C VAL A 150 -7.41 -0.49 -0.61
N MET A 151 -7.54 0.25 0.50
CA MET A 151 -8.23 1.53 0.54
C MET A 151 -7.23 2.63 0.94
N PHE A 152 -7.15 3.69 0.13
CA PHE A 152 -6.36 4.88 0.43
C PHE A 152 -7.29 5.98 0.97
N VAL A 153 -7.13 6.32 2.25
CA VAL A 153 -7.94 7.35 2.92
C VAL A 153 -7.06 8.53 3.31
N GLY A 154 -7.61 9.74 3.17
CA GLY A 154 -6.95 10.99 3.56
C GLY A 154 -7.74 12.18 3.02
N GLU A 155 -7.35 13.39 3.42
CA GLU A 155 -8.02 14.63 3.02
C GLU A 155 -7.97 14.89 1.50
N THR A 156 -8.88 15.71 0.99
CA THR A 156 -8.85 16.13 -0.42
C THR A 156 -7.55 16.88 -0.72
N GLY A 157 -6.92 16.58 -1.86
CA GLY A 157 -5.67 17.22 -2.27
C GLY A 157 -4.39 16.53 -1.79
N THR A 158 -4.46 15.41 -1.05
CA THR A 158 -3.28 14.67 -0.56
C THR A 158 -2.66 13.70 -1.60
N ALA A 159 -2.74 14.03 -2.89
CA ALA A 159 -2.17 13.27 -4.01
C ALA A 159 -2.56 11.77 -4.12
N LYS A 160 -3.60 11.30 -3.43
CA LYS A 160 -4.03 9.88 -3.43
C LYS A 160 -4.33 9.37 -4.84
N THR A 161 -5.24 10.02 -5.56
CA THR A 161 -5.62 9.69 -6.93
C THR A 161 -4.43 9.67 -7.87
N VAL A 162 -3.60 10.73 -7.83
CA VAL A 162 -2.41 10.85 -8.68
C VAL A 162 -1.40 9.73 -8.38
N THR A 163 -1.23 9.35 -7.11
CA THR A 163 -0.34 8.26 -6.70
C THR A 163 -0.82 6.93 -7.27
N VAL A 164 -2.10 6.58 -7.11
CA VAL A 164 -2.66 5.31 -7.60
C VAL A 164 -2.65 5.26 -9.14
N GLN A 165 -3.05 6.33 -9.82
CA GLN A 165 -3.02 6.41 -11.29
C GLN A 165 -1.60 6.29 -11.83
N THR A 166 -0.62 6.93 -11.19
CA THR A 166 0.79 6.83 -11.58
C THR A 166 1.29 5.40 -11.39
N TYR A 167 0.95 4.75 -10.28
CA TYR A 167 1.30 3.35 -10.05
C TYR A 167 0.72 2.42 -11.12
N LEU A 168 -0.57 2.56 -11.43
CA LEU A 168 -1.25 1.74 -12.43
C LEU A 168 -0.66 1.92 -13.84
N ARG A 169 -0.22 3.13 -14.19
CA ARG A 169 0.51 3.38 -15.44
C ARG A 169 1.84 2.64 -15.46
N ILE A 170 2.64 2.75 -14.39
CA ILE A 170 3.92 2.04 -14.27
C ILE A 170 3.70 0.52 -14.36
N LEU A 171 2.68 0.01 -13.69
CA LEU A 171 2.33 -1.42 -13.70
C LEU A 171 1.96 -1.91 -15.11
N LYS A 172 1.30 -1.07 -15.92
CA LYS A 172 0.95 -1.37 -17.31
C LYS A 172 2.17 -1.33 -18.24
N GLU A 173 3.11 -0.42 -17.99
CA GLU A 173 4.33 -0.23 -18.79
C GLU A 173 5.43 -1.25 -18.46
N THR A 174 5.43 -1.80 -17.24
CA THR A 174 6.47 -2.74 -16.81
C THR A 174 6.36 -4.07 -17.55
N GLU A 175 7.40 -4.42 -18.32
CA GLU A 175 7.52 -5.72 -18.97
C GLU A 175 7.48 -6.84 -17.94
N LYS A 176 6.50 -7.73 -18.08
CA LYS A 176 6.32 -8.83 -17.14
C LYS A 176 7.27 -9.96 -17.47
N LYS A 177 8.32 -10.10 -16.64
CA LYS A 177 9.12 -11.33 -16.61
C LYS A 177 8.25 -12.47 -16.05
N PRO A 178 8.44 -13.71 -16.52
CA PRO A 178 7.80 -14.88 -15.91
C PRO A 178 8.05 -14.87 -14.40
N GLY A 179 7.04 -15.26 -13.62
CA GLY A 179 7.22 -15.45 -12.18
C GLY A 179 8.31 -16.50 -11.90
N PRO A 180 8.87 -16.53 -10.67
CA PRO A 180 9.84 -17.55 -10.27
C PRO A 180 9.36 -18.99 -10.48
N ASP A 181 8.03 -19.20 -10.55
CA ASP A 181 7.39 -20.50 -10.73
C ASP A 181 6.99 -20.80 -12.20
N GLY A 182 7.45 -19.98 -13.16
CA GLY A 182 7.14 -20.16 -14.59
C GLY A 182 5.69 -19.80 -14.98
N GLU A 183 4.93 -19.17 -14.08
CA GLU A 183 3.59 -18.67 -14.40
C GLU A 183 3.68 -17.62 -15.53
N VAL A 184 2.87 -17.84 -16.57
CA VAL A 184 2.68 -16.86 -17.65
C VAL A 184 2.08 -15.61 -17.01
N PRO A 185 2.72 -14.44 -17.14
CA PRO A 185 2.18 -13.22 -16.56
C PRO A 185 0.83 -12.90 -17.21
N LEU A 186 -0.20 -12.74 -16.38
CA LEU A 186 -1.51 -12.28 -16.85
C LEU A 186 -1.40 -10.86 -17.40
N GLU A 187 -2.14 -10.50 -18.43
CA GLU A 187 -2.24 -9.11 -18.88
C GLU A 187 -3.05 -8.30 -17.86
N GLU A 188 -2.58 -7.13 -17.43
CA GLU A 188 -3.40 -6.26 -16.57
C GLU A 188 -4.46 -5.54 -17.40
N MET A 189 -5.70 -5.63 -16.94
CA MET A 189 -6.82 -4.88 -17.45
C MET A 189 -7.30 -3.94 -16.35
N LEU A 190 -7.33 -2.64 -16.62
CA LEU A 190 -7.72 -1.62 -15.67
C LEU A 190 -9.14 -1.12 -15.96
N VAL A 191 -9.98 -1.09 -14.92
CA VAL A 191 -11.26 -0.40 -14.91
C VAL A 191 -11.19 0.72 -13.87
N GLU A 192 -11.37 1.95 -14.31
CA GLU A 192 -11.43 3.13 -13.44
C GLU A 192 -12.88 3.56 -13.24
N LEU A 193 -13.30 3.65 -11.98
CA LEU A 193 -14.62 4.10 -11.55
C LEU A 193 -14.46 5.40 -10.78
N ASN A 194 -14.82 6.52 -11.40
CA ASN A 194 -14.83 7.82 -10.75
C ASN A 194 -16.23 8.10 -10.20
N PHE A 195 -16.42 7.93 -8.89
CA PHE A 195 -17.72 8.12 -8.28
C PHE A 195 -18.06 9.60 -8.14
N SER A 196 -19.36 9.88 -8.22
CA SER A 196 -19.92 11.22 -8.10
C SER A 196 -21.26 11.15 -7.39
N SER A 197 -21.81 12.30 -7.02
CA SER A 197 -23.17 12.39 -6.45
C SER A 197 -24.30 11.89 -7.36
N ARG A 198 -24.00 11.54 -8.62
CA ARG A 198 -24.95 10.98 -9.60
C ARG A 198 -24.70 9.50 -9.90
N THR A 199 -23.61 8.92 -9.41
CA THR A 199 -23.29 7.51 -9.65
C THR A 199 -24.24 6.64 -8.84
N SER A 200 -24.95 5.73 -9.51
CA SER A 200 -25.83 4.74 -8.88
C SER A 200 -25.15 3.37 -8.80
N SER A 201 -25.68 2.47 -7.96
CA SER A 201 -25.24 1.08 -7.88
C SER A 201 -25.35 0.36 -9.23
N LEU A 202 -26.37 0.68 -10.03
CA LEU A 202 -26.56 0.13 -11.37
C LEU A 202 -25.47 0.59 -12.35
N ASP A 203 -24.99 1.82 -12.22
CA ASP A 203 -23.90 2.34 -13.07
C ASP A 203 -22.58 1.61 -12.77
N ALA A 204 -22.27 1.42 -11.48
CA ALA A 204 -21.09 0.67 -11.05
C ALA A 204 -21.17 -0.80 -11.48
N GLN A 205 -22.33 -1.45 -11.31
CA GLN A 205 -22.55 -2.83 -11.73
C GLN A 205 -22.36 -2.99 -13.25
N ARG A 206 -23.02 -2.15 -14.07
CA ARG A 206 -22.90 -2.21 -15.53
C ARG A 206 -21.47 -2.04 -16.00
N THR A 207 -20.75 -1.08 -15.42
CA THR A 207 -19.35 -0.85 -15.78
C THR A 207 -18.47 -2.05 -15.46
N LEU A 208 -18.72 -2.75 -14.35
CA LEU A 208 -18.00 -3.98 -14.02
C LEU A 208 -18.40 -5.13 -14.96
N GLU A 209 -19.70 -5.31 -15.22
CA GLU A 209 -20.25 -6.35 -16.10
C GLU A 209 -19.75 -6.23 -17.54
N ASP A 210 -19.57 -5.02 -18.06
CA ASP A 210 -19.02 -4.76 -19.40
C ASP A 210 -17.55 -5.21 -19.55
N ASN A 211 -16.85 -5.43 -18.44
CA ASN A 211 -15.42 -5.76 -18.39
C ASN A 211 -15.13 -7.19 -17.91
N VAL A 212 -16.17 -7.99 -17.66
CA VAL A 212 -16.06 -9.39 -17.23
C VAL A 212 -16.84 -10.32 -18.13
N GLU A 213 -16.40 -11.56 -18.21
CA GLU A 213 -17.06 -12.63 -18.94
C GLU A 213 -17.66 -13.65 -17.98
N LYS A 214 -18.75 -14.26 -18.40
CA LYS A 214 -19.37 -15.35 -17.67
C LYS A 214 -18.53 -16.63 -17.80
N ARG A 215 -17.96 -17.09 -16.69
CA ARG A 215 -17.17 -18.33 -16.60
C ARG A 215 -18.03 -19.55 -16.34
N THR A 216 -19.02 -19.39 -15.46
CA THR A 216 -20.04 -20.40 -15.15
C THR A 216 -21.38 -19.71 -14.94
N THR A 217 -22.44 -20.45 -14.57
CA THR A 217 -23.75 -19.85 -14.29
C THR A 217 -23.70 -18.75 -13.23
N THR A 218 -22.78 -18.84 -12.27
CA THR A 218 -22.68 -17.96 -11.09
C THR A 218 -21.37 -17.19 -10.97
N VAL A 219 -20.38 -17.45 -11.83
CA VAL A 219 -19.05 -16.83 -11.73
C VAL A 219 -18.80 -15.93 -12.92
N LEU A 220 -18.56 -14.65 -12.63
CA LEU A 220 -18.00 -13.66 -13.55
C LEU A 220 -16.50 -13.55 -13.29
N GLY A 221 -15.72 -13.34 -14.34
CA GLY A 221 -14.29 -13.09 -14.21
C GLY A 221 -13.73 -12.35 -15.41
N PRO A 222 -12.51 -11.80 -15.32
CA PRO A 222 -11.86 -11.16 -16.46
C PRO A 222 -11.74 -12.12 -17.64
N PRO A 223 -11.54 -11.61 -18.87
CA PRO A 223 -11.20 -12.42 -20.05
C PRO A 223 -10.00 -13.34 -19.80
N ALA A 224 -9.88 -14.41 -20.59
CA ALA A 224 -8.83 -15.41 -20.39
C ALA A 224 -7.43 -14.77 -20.46
N LYS A 225 -6.54 -15.20 -19.55
CA LYS A 225 -5.17 -14.68 -19.40
C LYS A 225 -5.07 -13.20 -18.99
N LYS A 226 -6.16 -12.59 -18.50
CA LYS A 226 -6.15 -11.24 -17.95
C LYS A 226 -6.40 -11.23 -16.45
N ARG A 227 -5.82 -10.24 -15.77
CA ARG A 227 -6.13 -9.86 -14.38
C ARG A 227 -6.85 -8.52 -14.41
N LEU A 228 -8.04 -8.45 -13.83
CA LEU A 228 -8.79 -7.20 -13.70
C LEU A 228 -8.35 -6.46 -12.43
N LEU A 229 -7.91 -5.22 -12.61
CA LEU A 229 -7.67 -4.25 -11.55
C LEU A 229 -8.81 -3.22 -11.61
N VAL A 230 -9.50 -3.05 -10.49
CA VAL A 230 -10.56 -2.04 -10.36
C VAL A 230 -10.04 -0.93 -9.46
N PHE A 231 -9.94 0.27 -10.00
CA PHE A 231 -9.66 1.47 -9.23
C PHE A 231 -10.96 2.26 -9.06
N VAL A 232 -11.31 2.56 -7.82
CA VAL A 232 -12.46 3.39 -7.49
C VAL A 232 -11.96 4.67 -6.84
N ASP A 233 -12.26 5.81 -7.46
CA ASP A 233 -11.98 7.12 -6.88
C ASP A 233 -13.25 7.70 -6.26
N ASP A 234 -13.08 8.47 -5.18
CA ASP A 234 -14.16 9.17 -4.47
C ASP A 234 -15.34 8.26 -4.03
N ILE A 235 -15.02 7.11 -3.43
CA ILE A 235 -16.02 6.10 -3.02
C ILE A 235 -17.15 6.63 -2.14
N ASN A 236 -16.91 7.71 -1.38
CA ASN A 236 -17.85 8.34 -0.47
C ASN A 236 -18.79 9.37 -1.13
N MET A 237 -18.64 9.67 -2.43
CA MET A 237 -19.40 10.69 -3.14
C MET A 237 -20.84 10.34 -3.56
N PRO A 238 -21.23 9.07 -3.83
CA PRO A 238 -22.61 8.74 -4.20
C PRO A 238 -23.64 9.20 -3.16
N LYS A 239 -24.88 9.46 -3.57
CA LYS A 239 -25.93 9.88 -2.62
C LYS A 239 -26.37 8.72 -1.75
N VAL A 240 -26.42 8.98 -0.45
CA VAL A 240 -27.01 8.06 0.53
C VAL A 240 -28.53 8.03 0.35
N ASP A 241 -29.12 6.84 0.36
CA ASP A 241 -30.56 6.66 0.31
C ASP A 241 -31.24 7.05 1.64
N THR A 242 -32.56 6.97 1.69
CA THR A 242 -33.35 7.27 2.91
C THR A 242 -33.04 6.37 4.10
N TYR A 243 -32.37 5.24 3.88
CA TYR A 243 -32.07 4.24 4.90
C TYR A 243 -30.59 4.25 5.34
N GLY A 244 -29.78 5.17 4.83
CA GLY A 244 -28.36 5.26 5.18
C GLY A 244 -27.45 4.36 4.34
N THR A 245 -27.95 3.78 3.23
CA THR A 245 -27.17 2.92 2.33
C THR A 245 -26.62 3.73 1.17
N GLN A 246 -25.39 3.41 0.75
CA GLN A 246 -24.68 4.00 -0.39
C GLN A 246 -24.33 2.91 -1.40
#